data_AF-A0A2K8UEE9-F1
#
_entry.id   AF-A0A2K8UEE9-F1
#
_cell.length_a   1.000
_cell.length_b   1.000
_cell.length_c   1.000
_cell.angle_alpha   90.00
_cell.angle_beta   90.00
_cell.angle_gamma   90.00
#
_symmetry.space_group_name_H-M   'P 1'
#
loop_
_entity.id
_entity.type
_entity.pdbx_description
1 polymer ?
#
loop_
_entity_poly.entity_id
_entity_poly.type
_entity_poly.pdbx_seq_one_letter_code
_entity_poly.pdbx_strand_id
1 'polypeptide(L)'
;MDSPQPPAPITLTAIPAGGETPEPLALQPDAAGDYRFSLQCLPGADAIHLELARGGQPCLRAEVRAQADEVVGCHLRLDDGGEPVLLVGSHQVLFLPLEPAATTPAPLPVPRAETPWDLCLVIDATTRTATAPPGRAPTDPGHPSATPGPDPDQRDMPTAPPGLDAFLLNQPDQWRAVVAPVVDLVRHLGGPGQGCRLAVIAFGDEAPPPGIYAPDLLPDFHLRSLPPERPEHLLIPMTPESLTELLLTRLTPSPGGDFVDALADALAAAGRLQWGDERRRLLLLIGDSPGHATAHPAPYGGDALPRRADVDTETARLHRDHGVEVLTLYHPPPAAFAKTLLPAQAALIRHAREQYRRLAGRPALAFTTGDFDPRQAADTLLGRRTPLGRGACWGWLVEG
;
A
#
# COMPACT_ATOMS: atom_id res chain seq x y z
N MET A 1 3.61 24.55 57.70
CA MET A 1 4.13 24.83 56.34
C MET A 1 4.36 23.47 55.72
N ASP A 2 3.39 23.00 54.95
CA ASP A 2 3.55 21.72 54.26
C ASP A 2 4.66 21.87 53.24
N SER A 3 5.59 20.90 53.24
CA SER A 3 6.63 20.87 52.22
C SER A 3 5.93 20.74 50.86
N PRO A 4 6.29 21.55 49.85
CA PRO A 4 5.67 21.45 48.53
C PRO A 4 5.77 20.01 48.03
N GLN A 5 4.63 19.42 47.67
CA GLN A 5 4.58 18.07 47.14
C GLN A 5 5.39 18.04 45.83
N PRO A 6 6.27 17.04 45.61
CA PRO A 6 7.03 16.95 44.37
C PRO A 6 6.09 16.90 43.17
N PRO A 7 6.46 17.54 42.03
CA PRO A 7 5.64 17.51 40.84
C PRO A 7 5.39 16.07 40.39
N ALA A 8 4.16 15.78 39.96
CA ALA A 8 3.82 14.47 39.41
C ALA A 8 4.73 14.14 38.22
N PRO A 9 5.27 12.90 38.14
CA PRO A 9 6.19 12.51 37.08
C PRO A 9 5.50 12.55 35.71
N ILE A 10 6.27 12.91 34.68
CA ILE A 10 5.85 12.84 33.28
C ILE A 10 6.39 11.55 32.67
N THR A 11 5.53 10.82 31.98
CA THR A 11 5.87 9.60 31.24
C THR A 11 5.58 9.79 29.76
N LEU A 12 6.42 9.21 28.91
CA LEU A 12 6.26 9.11 27.46
C LEU A 12 5.93 7.66 27.10
N THR A 13 4.83 7.41 26.39
CA THR A 13 4.57 6.09 25.81
C THR A 13 5.37 5.98 24.51
N ALA A 14 6.38 5.10 24.49
CA ALA A 14 7.23 4.85 23.33
C ALA A 14 7.79 3.43 23.37
N ILE A 15 8.40 2.97 22.28
CA ILE A 15 9.10 1.68 22.26
C ILE A 15 10.50 1.90 22.86
N PRO A 16 10.93 1.15 23.87
CA PRO A 16 12.28 1.28 24.42
C PRO A 16 13.35 1.00 23.36
N ALA A 17 14.57 1.48 23.58
CA ALA A 17 15.70 1.13 22.73
C ALA A 17 15.87 -0.40 22.65
N GLY A 18 15.70 -0.97 21.45
CA GLY A 18 15.76 -2.42 21.23
C GLY A 18 14.50 -3.19 21.66
N GLY A 19 13.45 -2.51 22.10
CA GLY A 19 12.16 -3.10 22.43
C GLY A 19 11.27 -3.33 21.20
N GLU A 20 10.18 -4.07 21.41
CA GLU A 20 9.19 -4.38 20.37
C GLU A 20 7.80 -3.79 20.65
N THR A 21 7.51 -3.50 21.92
CA THR A 21 6.21 -3.04 22.38
C THR A 21 6.31 -1.67 23.02
N PRO A 22 5.31 -0.79 22.82
CA PRO A 22 5.27 0.50 23.49
C PRO A 22 5.03 0.33 24.99
N GLU A 23 5.72 1.11 25.81
CA GLU A 23 5.56 1.16 27.26
C GLU A 23 5.71 2.59 27.80
N PRO A 24 5.15 2.90 28.98
CA PRO A 24 5.32 4.22 29.60
C PRO A 24 6.73 4.37 30.19
N LEU A 25 7.49 5.32 29.66
CA LEU A 25 8.88 5.62 30.05
C LEU A 25 8.93 6.93 30.84
N ALA A 26 9.48 6.91 32.05
CA ALA A 26 9.62 8.12 32.86
C ALA A 26 10.67 9.07 32.26
N LEU A 27 10.28 10.31 31.97
CA LEU A 27 11.18 11.34 31.48
C LEU A 27 11.85 12.08 32.63
N GLN A 28 13.14 12.40 32.49
CA GLN A 28 13.87 13.22 33.45
C GLN A 28 13.94 14.68 32.94
N PRO A 29 13.63 15.68 33.78
CA PRO A 29 13.85 17.07 33.42
C PRO A 29 15.35 17.40 33.45
N ASP A 30 15.78 18.28 32.54
CA ASP A 30 17.10 18.88 32.55
C ASP A 30 17.24 19.95 33.65
N ALA A 31 18.41 20.61 33.72
CA ALA A 31 18.68 21.62 34.73
C ALA A 31 17.76 22.86 34.64
N ALA A 32 17.11 23.10 33.50
CA ALA A 32 16.13 24.17 33.31
C ALA A 32 14.70 23.73 33.63
N GLY A 33 14.47 22.45 33.95
CA GLY A 33 13.14 21.89 34.17
C GLY A 33 12.45 21.44 32.88
N ASP A 34 13.15 21.47 31.75
CA ASP A 34 12.62 21.05 30.45
C ASP A 34 12.91 19.56 30.20
N TYR A 35 12.11 18.90 29.36
CA TYR A 35 12.32 17.51 28.99
C TYR A 35 12.77 17.42 27.54
N ARG A 36 13.85 16.67 27.30
CA ARG A 36 14.43 16.49 25.97
C ARG A 36 14.61 15.01 25.69
N PHE A 37 14.13 14.56 24.55
CA PHE A 37 14.24 13.17 24.13
C PHE A 37 14.24 13.08 22.61
N SER A 38 14.72 11.96 22.09
CA SER A 38 14.80 11.70 20.65
C SER A 38 14.05 10.42 20.33
N LEU A 39 13.12 10.49 19.38
CA LEU A 39 12.34 9.35 18.90
C LEU A 39 12.75 8.99 17.47
N GLN A 40 13.03 7.72 17.21
CA GLN A 40 13.22 7.19 15.87
C GLN A 40 11.89 6.66 15.31
N CYS A 41 11.51 7.14 14.13
CA CYS A 41 10.36 6.64 13.39
C CYS A 41 10.62 5.19 12.93
N LEU A 42 9.64 4.30 13.10
CA LEU A 42 9.80 2.90 12.71
C LEU A 42 9.97 2.73 11.20
N PRO A 43 10.66 1.68 10.74
CA PRO A 43 10.65 1.29 9.34
C PRO A 43 9.20 1.13 8.82
N GLY A 44 8.86 1.82 7.73
CA GLY A 44 7.54 1.77 7.11
C GLY A 44 6.50 2.77 7.64
N ALA A 45 6.80 3.47 8.74
CA ALA A 45 5.95 4.53 9.28
C ALA A 45 6.16 5.87 8.56
N ASP A 46 5.16 6.74 8.62
CA ASP A 46 5.20 8.11 8.07
C ASP A 46 4.90 9.21 9.11
N ALA A 47 4.71 8.79 10.36
CA ALA A 47 4.57 9.65 11.51
C ALA A 47 4.87 8.89 12.82
N ILE A 48 5.33 9.63 13.81
CA ILE A 48 5.51 9.17 15.19
C ILE A 48 4.29 9.59 16.00
N HIS A 49 3.55 8.62 16.51
CA HIS A 49 2.53 8.87 17.51
C HIS A 49 3.18 9.04 18.89
N LEU A 50 2.83 10.13 19.56
CA LEU A 50 3.40 10.55 20.83
C LEU A 50 2.27 10.72 21.83
N GLU A 51 2.39 10.03 22.96
CA GLU A 51 1.49 10.17 24.11
C GLU A 51 2.32 10.49 25.36
N LEU A 52 1.97 11.59 26.02
CA LEU A 52 2.53 11.98 27.32
C LEU A 52 1.46 11.86 28.38
N ALA A 53 1.85 11.36 29.54
CA ALA A 53 0.99 11.32 30.72
C ALA A 53 1.69 11.95 31.92
N ARG A 54 0.91 12.59 32.80
CA ARG A 54 1.38 13.18 34.05
C ARG A 54 0.64 12.52 35.20
N GLY A 55 1.39 11.88 36.11
CA GLY A 55 0.77 11.08 37.18
C GLY A 55 -0.14 9.96 36.68
N GLY A 56 0.14 9.42 35.48
CA GLY A 56 -0.65 8.37 34.84
C GLY A 56 -1.88 8.84 34.05
N GLN A 57 -2.15 10.15 33.98
CA GLN A 57 -3.23 10.70 33.16
C GLN A 57 -2.67 11.31 31.86
N PRO A 58 -3.18 10.94 30.67
CA PRO A 58 -2.76 11.56 29.41
C PRO A 58 -2.96 13.07 29.45
N CYS A 59 -1.91 13.83 29.11
CA CYS A 59 -1.94 15.29 29.06
C CYS A 59 -1.57 15.85 27.67
N LEU A 60 -0.96 15.05 26.80
CA LEU A 60 -0.71 15.42 25.41
C LEU A 60 -0.76 14.19 24.51
N ARG A 61 -1.42 14.33 23.37
CA ARG A 61 -1.33 13.40 22.25
C ARG A 61 -1.03 14.14 20.96
N ALA A 62 -0.11 13.62 20.18
CA ALA A 62 0.24 14.20 18.91
C ALA A 62 0.75 13.15 17.92
N GLU A 63 0.65 13.47 16.64
CA GLU A 63 1.38 12.81 15.56
C GLU A 63 2.41 13.78 15.00
N VAL A 64 3.67 13.35 14.98
CA VAL A 64 4.77 14.12 14.42
C VAL A 64 5.15 13.48 13.10
N ARG A 65 4.96 14.21 11.98
CA ARG A 65 5.32 13.71 10.66
C ARG A 65 6.83 13.48 10.60
N ALA A 66 7.22 12.27 10.20
CA ALA A 66 8.62 11.85 10.10
C ALA A 66 8.74 10.73 9.06
N GLN A 67 9.85 10.68 8.34
CA GLN A 67 10.15 9.59 7.42
C GLN A 67 10.59 8.33 8.20
N ALA A 68 10.41 7.16 7.59
CA ALA A 68 10.94 5.91 8.15
C ALA A 68 12.43 6.05 8.50
N ASP A 69 12.82 5.52 9.66
CA ASP A 69 14.17 5.57 10.25
C ASP A 69 14.66 6.98 10.66
N GLU A 70 13.89 8.05 10.44
CA GLU A 70 14.22 9.41 10.86
C GLU A 70 14.21 9.54 12.39
N VAL A 71 15.21 10.26 12.94
CA VAL A 71 15.29 10.58 14.36
C VAL A 71 14.80 12.00 14.58
N VAL A 72 13.72 12.14 15.34
CA VAL A 72 13.09 13.41 15.68
C VAL A 72 13.44 13.80 17.11
N GLY A 73 14.11 14.95 17.26
CA GLY A 73 14.33 15.58 18.55
C GLY A 73 13.07 16.28 19.06
N CYS A 74 12.68 15.96 20.28
CA CYS A 74 11.52 16.52 20.97
C CYS A 74 11.97 17.34 22.18
N HIS A 75 11.46 18.56 22.30
CA HIS A 75 11.63 19.43 23.45
C HIS A 75 10.25 19.71 24.04
N LEU A 76 10.02 19.21 25.25
CA LEU A 76 8.80 19.40 26.01
C LEU A 76 9.08 20.34 27.17
N ARG A 77 8.28 21.40 27.27
CA ARG A 77 8.27 22.32 28.42
C ARG A 77 6.89 22.32 29.07
N LEU A 78 6.82 22.73 30.33
CA LEU A 78 5.54 23.06 30.97
C LEU A 78 5.38 24.58 30.95
N ASP A 79 4.19 25.07 30.59
CA ASP A 79 3.87 26.49 30.72
C ASP A 79 3.58 26.88 32.18
N ASP A 80 3.26 28.14 32.43
CA ASP A 80 2.94 28.65 33.78
C ASP A 80 1.70 27.97 34.40
N GLY A 81 0.82 27.40 33.57
CA GLY A 81 -0.34 26.61 33.98
C GLY A 81 -0.02 25.13 34.24
N GLY A 82 1.20 24.69 33.91
CA GLY A 82 1.62 23.30 33.98
C GLY A 82 1.17 22.45 32.80
N GLU A 83 0.72 23.08 31.71
CA GLU A 83 0.33 22.40 30.47
C GLU A 83 1.55 22.11 29.60
N PRO A 84 1.61 20.92 28.96
CA PRO A 84 2.73 20.53 28.11
C PRO A 84 2.74 21.31 26.79
N VAL A 85 3.89 21.91 26.46
CA VAL A 85 4.17 22.50 25.15
C VAL A 85 5.27 21.70 24.48
N LEU A 86 4.91 21.03 23.38
CA LEU A 86 5.82 20.20 22.58
C LEU A 86 6.40 21.00 21.41
N LEU A 87 7.72 20.98 21.28
CA LEU A 87 8.48 21.57 20.19
C LEU A 87 9.30 20.48 19.48
N VAL A 88 9.19 20.36 18.16
CA VAL A 88 9.84 19.32 17.34
C VAL A 88 10.59 19.87 16.13
N GLY A 89 11.16 21.07 16.27
CA GLY A 89 11.88 21.73 15.18
C GLY A 89 10.97 22.08 14.01
N SER A 90 11.32 21.63 12.80
CA SER A 90 10.59 21.91 11.55
C SER A 90 9.51 20.89 11.21
N HIS A 91 9.30 19.86 12.02
CA HIS A 91 8.32 18.82 11.74
C HIS A 91 6.90 19.32 11.91
N GLN A 92 5.99 18.80 11.07
CA GLN A 92 4.56 19.07 11.23
C GLN A 92 4.02 18.24 12.40
N VAL A 93 3.26 18.91 13.28
CA VAL A 93 2.58 18.28 14.42
C VAL A 93 1.08 18.35 14.22
N LEU A 94 0.41 17.21 14.34
CA LEU A 94 -1.03 17.11 14.47
C LEU A 94 -1.36 16.79 15.93
N PHE A 95 -1.93 17.76 16.66
CA PHE A 95 -2.41 17.51 18.02
C PHE A 95 -3.72 16.72 17.96
N LEU A 96 -3.79 15.66 18.77
CA LEU A 96 -4.94 14.75 18.82
C LEU A 96 -5.76 14.99 20.10
N PRO A 97 -7.06 14.66 20.08
CA PRO A 97 -7.88 14.66 21.28
C PRO A 97 -7.33 13.70 22.36
N LEU A 98 -7.47 14.07 23.64
CA LEU A 98 -7.04 13.22 24.76
C LEU A 98 -8.02 12.06 25.00
N GLU A 99 -9.22 12.12 24.44
CA GLU A 99 -10.23 11.09 24.56
C GLU A 99 -9.76 9.75 23.95
N PRO A 100 -10.12 8.60 24.55
CA PRO A 100 -9.65 7.27 24.11
C PRO A 100 -10.12 6.82 22.71
N ALA A 101 -10.81 7.68 21.94
CA ALA A 101 -11.49 7.29 20.71
C ALA A 101 -10.56 6.90 19.55
N ALA A 102 -9.29 7.27 19.60
CA ALA A 102 -8.28 6.90 18.61
C ALA A 102 -7.20 6.04 19.25
N THR A 103 -7.33 4.72 19.14
CA THR A 103 -6.25 3.79 19.48
C THR A 103 -5.23 3.79 18.35
N THR A 104 -4.03 4.27 18.64
CA THR A 104 -2.87 4.11 17.77
C THR A 104 -2.58 2.63 17.57
N PRO A 105 -2.40 2.17 16.31
CA PRO A 105 -2.03 0.79 16.06
C PRO A 105 -0.71 0.44 16.75
N ALA A 106 -0.67 -0.74 17.37
CA ALA A 106 0.60 -1.31 17.80
C ALA A 106 1.45 -1.66 16.57
N PRO A 107 2.78 -1.48 16.62
CA PRO A 107 3.66 -1.88 15.53
C PRO A 107 3.60 -3.40 15.31
N LEU A 108 3.97 -3.86 14.11
CA LEU A 108 4.13 -5.29 13.88
C LEU A 108 5.28 -5.81 14.74
N PRO A 109 5.07 -6.82 15.59
CA PRO A 109 6.15 -7.40 16.37
C PRO A 109 7.21 -8.02 15.44
N VAL A 110 8.40 -8.28 15.98
CA VAL A 110 9.45 -8.96 15.21
C VAL A 110 8.97 -10.37 14.89
N PRO A 111 9.08 -10.82 13.63
CA PRO A 111 8.65 -12.16 13.29
C PRO A 111 9.70 -13.15 13.82
N ARG A 112 9.26 -14.25 14.43
CA ARG A 112 10.19 -15.33 14.79
C ARG A 112 10.61 -16.04 13.50
N ALA A 113 11.90 -16.38 13.39
CA ALA A 113 12.49 -16.91 12.15
C ALA A 113 11.89 -18.26 11.70
N GLU A 114 11.36 -19.05 12.64
CA GLU A 114 10.80 -20.37 12.37
C GLU A 114 9.28 -20.37 12.16
N THR A 115 8.65 -19.19 12.25
CA THR A 115 7.19 -19.07 12.15
C THR A 115 6.73 -19.27 10.71
N PRO A 116 5.77 -20.19 10.46
CA PRO A 116 5.30 -20.47 9.12
C PRO A 116 4.49 -19.29 8.57
N TRP A 117 4.35 -19.24 7.24
CA TRP A 117 3.74 -18.11 6.56
C TRP A 117 2.28 -18.34 6.13
N ASP A 118 1.51 -17.27 6.21
CA ASP A 118 0.28 -17.01 5.48
C ASP A 118 0.57 -15.96 4.41
N LEU A 119 0.18 -16.24 3.17
CA LEU A 119 0.42 -15.37 2.03
C LEU A 119 -0.91 -15.10 1.30
N CYS A 120 -1.15 -13.82 0.99
CA CYS A 120 -2.18 -13.43 0.04
C CYS A 120 -1.51 -12.81 -1.18
N LEU A 121 -1.78 -13.35 -2.37
CA LEU A 121 -1.41 -12.72 -3.63
C LEU A 121 -2.60 -11.88 -4.08
N VAL A 122 -2.43 -10.57 -4.15
CA VAL A 122 -3.40 -9.64 -4.72
C VAL A 122 -2.91 -9.27 -6.11
N ILE A 123 -3.64 -9.69 -7.14
CA ILE A 123 -3.21 -9.61 -8.53
C ILE A 123 -4.18 -8.74 -9.32
N ASP A 124 -3.65 -7.69 -9.90
CA ASP A 124 -4.31 -6.89 -10.93
C ASP A 124 -4.50 -7.76 -12.18
N ALA A 125 -5.76 -8.09 -12.44
CA ALA A 125 -6.18 -8.87 -13.60
C ALA A 125 -6.73 -7.97 -14.72
N THR A 126 -6.63 -6.65 -14.58
CA THR A 126 -7.20 -5.72 -15.54
C THR A 126 -6.47 -5.77 -16.87
N THR A 127 -7.27 -5.76 -17.93
CA THR A 127 -6.87 -5.66 -19.32
C THR A 127 -7.57 -4.44 -19.87
N ARG A 128 -6.83 -3.35 -20.11
CA ARG A 128 -7.47 -2.19 -20.71
C ARG A 128 -7.63 -2.45 -22.21
N THR A 129 -8.85 -2.72 -22.62
CA THR A 129 -9.20 -2.71 -24.02
C THR A 129 -9.28 -1.25 -24.43
N ALA A 130 -8.26 -0.75 -25.13
CA ALA A 130 -8.37 0.55 -25.78
C ALA A 130 -9.31 0.43 -26.97
N THR A 131 -10.62 0.43 -26.73
CA THR A 131 -11.57 0.90 -27.72
C THR A 131 -11.36 2.40 -27.83
N ALA A 132 -10.37 2.81 -28.64
CA ALA A 132 -10.33 4.17 -29.14
C ALA A 132 -11.73 4.48 -29.71
N PRO A 133 -12.42 5.53 -29.25
CA PRO A 133 -13.74 5.84 -29.78
C PRO A 133 -13.59 6.04 -31.29
N PRO A 134 -14.37 5.33 -32.14
CA PRO A 134 -14.34 5.59 -33.57
C PRO A 134 -14.66 7.08 -33.75
N GLY A 135 -13.73 7.78 -34.38
CA GLY A 135 -13.66 9.24 -34.38
C GLY A 135 -15.02 9.91 -34.61
N ARG A 136 -15.53 10.56 -33.56
CA ARG A 136 -16.46 11.66 -33.73
C ARG A 136 -15.64 12.93 -33.75
N ALA A 137 -15.22 13.32 -34.96
CA ALA A 137 -14.91 14.73 -35.20
C ALA A 137 -16.12 15.56 -34.72
N PRO A 138 -15.91 16.73 -34.11
CA PRO A 138 -17.02 17.60 -33.73
C PRO A 138 -17.80 17.92 -35.01
N THR A 139 -19.00 17.35 -35.12
CA THR A 139 -19.95 17.73 -36.16
C THR A 139 -20.42 19.13 -35.84
N ASP A 140 -19.81 20.09 -36.52
CA ASP A 140 -20.31 21.45 -36.65
C ASP A 140 -21.76 21.39 -37.18
N PRO A 141 -22.78 21.81 -36.42
CA PRO A 141 -24.17 21.74 -36.83
C PRO A 141 -24.46 22.90 -37.79
N GLY A 142 -23.92 22.84 -39.02
CA GLY A 142 -24.00 23.98 -39.93
C GLY A 142 -23.89 23.72 -41.44
N HIS A 143 -23.46 22.55 -41.91
CA HIS A 143 -23.27 22.33 -43.34
C HIS A 143 -24.04 21.13 -43.92
N PRO A 144 -24.90 21.32 -44.93
CA PRO A 144 -25.54 20.22 -45.65
C PRO A 144 -24.50 19.44 -46.46
N SER A 145 -24.51 18.12 -46.23
CA SER A 145 -23.64 17.10 -46.82
C SER A 145 -23.73 17.07 -48.35
N ALA A 146 -22.60 17.29 -49.02
CA ALA A 146 -22.35 16.85 -50.40
C ALA A 146 -21.58 15.53 -50.33
N THR A 147 -22.08 14.51 -51.02
CA THR A 147 -21.52 13.17 -51.14
C THR A 147 -20.10 13.20 -51.73
N PRO A 148 -19.06 12.63 -51.07
CA PRO A 148 -17.77 12.42 -51.69
C PRO A 148 -17.69 11.02 -52.32
N GLY A 149 -17.22 10.98 -53.57
CA GLY A 149 -16.79 9.74 -54.23
C GLY A 149 -15.51 9.16 -53.61
N PRO A 150 -15.15 7.91 -53.93
CA PRO A 150 -13.99 7.23 -53.37
C PRO A 150 -12.69 7.89 -53.84
N ASP A 151 -11.88 8.36 -52.90
CA ASP A 151 -10.55 8.92 -53.16
C ASP A 151 -9.51 7.78 -53.27
N PRO A 152 -8.86 7.58 -54.42
CA PRO A 152 -7.90 6.49 -54.64
C PRO A 152 -6.52 6.73 -54.00
N ASP A 153 -6.33 7.82 -53.25
CA ASP A 153 -5.05 8.19 -52.63
C ASP A 153 -4.96 7.84 -51.13
N GLN A 154 -5.73 6.83 -50.66
CA GLN A 154 -5.52 6.18 -49.36
C GLN A 154 -4.19 5.41 -49.35
N ARG A 155 -3.09 6.16 -49.30
CA ARG A 155 -1.77 5.66 -48.94
C ARG A 155 -1.85 5.05 -47.56
N ASP A 156 -1.20 3.90 -47.41
CA ASP A 156 -1.02 3.17 -46.16
C ASP A 156 -0.87 4.13 -44.99
N MET A 157 -1.97 4.33 -44.26
CA MET A 157 -1.92 4.93 -42.94
C MET A 157 -0.96 4.04 -42.14
N PRO A 158 0.11 4.59 -41.53
CA PRO A 158 0.96 3.80 -40.65
C PRO A 158 0.04 3.12 -39.66
N THR A 159 0.09 1.78 -39.63
CA THR A 159 -0.62 0.95 -38.66
C THR A 159 -0.59 1.66 -37.33
N ALA A 160 -1.78 1.93 -36.77
CA ALA A 160 -1.92 2.62 -35.49
C ALA A 160 -0.82 2.11 -34.54
N PRO A 161 -0.12 3.00 -33.81
CA PRO A 161 0.92 2.57 -32.88
C PRO A 161 0.33 1.43 -32.04
N PRO A 162 1.09 0.32 -31.86
CA PRO A 162 0.57 -0.88 -31.23
C PRO A 162 -0.27 -0.46 -30.04
N GLY A 163 -1.55 -0.84 -30.10
CA GLY A 163 -2.54 -0.43 -29.13
C GLY A 163 -2.09 -0.82 -27.72
N LEU A 164 -2.83 -0.35 -26.73
CA LEU A 164 -2.67 -0.72 -25.33
C LEU A 164 -2.89 -2.24 -25.06
N ASP A 165 -2.58 -3.15 -25.98
CA ASP A 165 -2.48 -4.60 -25.74
C ASP A 165 -1.20 -4.98 -24.94
N ALA A 166 -0.67 -4.03 -24.19
CA ALA A 166 0.60 -4.09 -23.46
C ALA A 166 0.45 -4.47 -21.97
N PHE A 167 -0.73 -4.92 -21.55
CA PHE A 167 -1.03 -5.23 -20.14
C PHE A 167 -0.61 -6.65 -19.75
N LEU A 168 -0.28 -6.82 -18.47
CA LEU A 168 0.42 -7.99 -17.92
C LEU A 168 -0.22 -9.34 -18.30
N LEU A 169 -1.53 -9.48 -18.12
CA LEU A 169 -2.24 -10.75 -18.39
C LEU A 169 -2.57 -10.99 -19.87
N ASN A 170 -2.50 -9.95 -20.71
CA ASN A 170 -2.67 -10.07 -22.16
C ASN A 170 -1.39 -10.52 -22.87
N GLN A 171 -0.27 -10.62 -22.14
CA GLN A 171 0.99 -11.10 -22.66
C GLN A 171 1.43 -12.36 -21.92
N PRO A 172 0.98 -13.56 -22.36
CA PRO A 172 1.24 -14.81 -21.64
C PRO A 172 2.71 -15.07 -21.31
N ASP A 173 3.63 -14.65 -22.18
CA ASP A 173 5.06 -14.80 -21.94
C ASP A 173 5.58 -13.86 -20.85
N GLN A 174 5.06 -12.62 -20.78
CA GLN A 174 5.37 -11.70 -19.68
C GLN A 174 4.79 -12.21 -18.36
N TRP A 175 3.53 -12.67 -18.37
CA TRP A 175 2.92 -13.23 -17.17
C TRP A 175 3.68 -14.47 -16.66
N ARG A 176 4.09 -15.38 -17.54
CA ARG A 176 4.95 -16.53 -17.19
C ARG A 176 6.28 -16.08 -16.57
N ALA A 177 6.88 -15.01 -17.10
CA ALA A 177 8.11 -14.45 -16.54
C ALA A 177 7.93 -13.84 -15.15
N VAL A 178 6.71 -13.40 -14.79
CA VAL A 178 6.36 -12.93 -13.43
C VAL A 178 6.02 -14.09 -12.50
N VAL A 179 5.29 -15.11 -12.98
CA VAL A 179 4.87 -16.26 -12.16
C VAL A 179 6.07 -17.03 -11.61
N ALA A 180 7.09 -17.28 -12.44
CA ALA A 180 8.27 -18.04 -12.01
C ALA A 180 8.97 -17.47 -10.75
N PRO A 181 9.40 -16.19 -10.71
CA PRO A 181 10.02 -15.63 -9.53
C PRO A 181 9.05 -15.51 -8.35
N VAL A 182 7.75 -15.28 -8.57
CA VAL A 182 6.75 -15.28 -7.49
C VAL A 182 6.67 -16.65 -6.81
N VAL A 183 6.62 -17.72 -7.59
CA VAL A 183 6.61 -19.10 -7.08
C VAL A 183 7.94 -19.42 -6.37
N ASP A 184 9.06 -18.92 -6.89
CA ASP A 184 10.38 -19.06 -6.23
C ASP A 184 10.42 -18.35 -4.87
N LEU A 185 9.83 -17.15 -4.74
CA LEU A 185 9.68 -16.47 -3.45
C LEU A 185 8.89 -17.33 -2.47
N VAL A 186 7.74 -17.87 -2.89
CA VAL A 186 6.92 -18.75 -2.03
C VAL A 186 7.72 -19.98 -1.60
N ARG A 187 8.52 -20.57 -2.50
CA ARG A 187 9.40 -21.70 -2.17
C ARG A 187 10.44 -21.33 -1.12
N HIS A 188 11.06 -20.14 -1.24
CA HIS A 188 12.05 -19.67 -0.28
C HIS A 188 11.43 -19.36 1.09
N LEU A 189 10.23 -18.77 1.13
CA LEU A 189 9.51 -18.48 2.38
C LEU A 189 8.99 -19.74 3.06
N GLY A 190 8.57 -20.75 2.30
CA GLY A 190 8.01 -22.00 2.83
C GLY A 190 9.04 -22.96 3.45
N GLY A 191 10.31 -22.85 3.06
CA GLY A 191 11.42 -23.68 3.53
C GLY A 191 11.17 -25.20 3.49
N PRO A 192 12.12 -26.02 3.98
CA PRO A 192 11.85 -27.42 4.26
C PRO A 192 10.96 -27.53 5.51
N GLY A 193 9.65 -27.73 5.32
CA GLY A 193 8.74 -28.13 6.39
C GLY A 193 7.99 -27.02 7.15
N GLN A 194 8.18 -25.73 6.83
CA GLN A 194 7.38 -24.66 7.46
C GLN A 194 6.00 -24.53 6.81
N GLY A 195 5.88 -24.77 5.51
CA GLY A 195 4.60 -24.81 4.79
C GLY A 195 3.91 -23.44 4.71
N CYS A 196 3.52 -23.04 3.51
CA CYS A 196 2.77 -21.80 3.29
C CYS A 196 1.28 -22.11 3.16
N ARG A 197 0.42 -21.31 3.80
CA ARG A 197 -0.98 -21.20 3.38
C ARG A 197 -1.12 -20.00 2.46
N LEU A 198 -1.83 -20.19 1.37
CA LEU A 198 -1.98 -19.18 0.33
C LEU A 198 -3.46 -18.90 0.05
N ALA A 199 -3.72 -17.64 -0.30
CA ALA A 199 -4.91 -17.21 -0.99
C ALA A 199 -4.49 -16.37 -2.20
N VAL A 200 -5.20 -16.49 -3.31
CA VAL A 200 -5.03 -15.60 -4.47
C VAL A 200 -6.33 -14.83 -4.65
N ILE A 201 -6.22 -13.51 -4.69
CA ILE A 201 -7.30 -12.56 -4.94
C ILE A 201 -6.94 -11.83 -6.22
N ALA A 202 -7.70 -12.07 -7.28
CA ALA A 202 -7.59 -11.31 -8.52
C ALA A 202 -8.63 -10.21 -8.53
N PHE A 203 -8.27 -9.01 -8.98
CA PHE A 203 -9.19 -7.89 -9.09
C PHE A 203 -9.11 -7.25 -10.48
N GLY A 204 -10.20 -6.62 -10.89
CA GLY A 204 -10.24 -5.72 -12.03
C GLY A 204 -11.62 -5.07 -12.12
N ASP A 205 -11.78 -4.07 -12.97
CA ASP A 205 -13.08 -3.40 -13.12
C ASP A 205 -14.02 -4.16 -14.07
N GLU A 206 -15.30 -3.76 -14.13
CA GLU A 206 -16.17 -4.13 -15.23
C GLU A 206 -16.00 -3.17 -16.41
N ALA A 207 -16.23 -3.69 -17.63
CA ALA A 207 -16.32 -2.81 -18.79
C ALA A 207 -17.56 -1.91 -18.67
N PRO A 208 -17.44 -0.60 -18.94
CA PRO A 208 -18.61 0.27 -18.98
C PRO A 208 -19.60 -0.25 -20.06
N PRO A 209 -20.93 -0.24 -19.81
CA PRO A 209 -21.89 -0.62 -20.83
C PRO A 209 -21.73 0.25 -22.09
N PRO A 210 -21.98 -0.27 -23.30
CA PRO A 210 -21.81 0.50 -24.52
C PRO A 210 -22.58 1.83 -24.49
N GLY A 211 -21.86 2.94 -24.70
CA GLY A 211 -22.45 4.29 -24.72
C GLY A 211 -22.63 4.96 -23.36
N ILE A 212 -22.25 4.30 -22.26
CA ILE A 212 -22.12 4.91 -20.93
C ILE A 212 -20.71 5.50 -20.78
N TYR A 213 -20.63 6.73 -20.26
CA TYR A 213 -19.37 7.44 -20.05
C TYR A 213 -19.05 7.53 -18.55
N ALA A 214 -17.79 7.87 -18.24
CA ALA A 214 -17.25 8.03 -16.89
C ALA A 214 -18.21 8.62 -15.82
N PRO A 215 -18.99 9.69 -16.07
CA PRO A 215 -19.85 10.30 -15.04
C PRO A 215 -21.07 9.46 -14.64
N ASP A 216 -21.47 8.50 -15.47
CA ASP A 216 -22.71 7.71 -15.33
C ASP A 216 -22.44 6.30 -14.77
N LEU A 217 -21.17 5.96 -14.54
CA LEU A 217 -20.75 4.64 -14.10
C LEU A 217 -20.90 4.49 -12.58
N LEU A 218 -21.51 3.37 -12.17
CA LEU A 218 -21.36 2.86 -10.81
C LEU A 218 -20.08 2.02 -10.76
N PRO A 219 -19.29 2.06 -9.67
CA PRO A 219 -18.12 1.20 -9.54
C PRO A 219 -18.60 -0.25 -9.44
N ASP A 220 -18.48 -0.98 -10.54
CA ASP A 220 -18.66 -2.42 -10.61
C ASP A 220 -17.30 -3.07 -10.92
N PHE A 221 -17.00 -4.17 -10.25
CA PHE A 221 -15.68 -4.77 -10.28
C PHE A 221 -15.73 -6.28 -10.10
N HIS A 222 -14.74 -6.94 -10.68
CA HIS A 222 -14.54 -8.37 -10.56
C HIS A 222 -13.51 -8.67 -9.47
N LEU A 223 -13.97 -9.18 -8.34
CA LEU A 223 -13.11 -9.78 -7.32
C LEU A 223 -13.20 -11.30 -7.40
N ARG A 224 -12.09 -11.98 -7.66
CA ARG A 224 -12.05 -13.45 -7.76
C ARG A 224 -11.14 -14.04 -6.70
N SER A 225 -11.73 -14.78 -5.78
CA SER A 225 -11.01 -15.66 -4.86
C SER A 225 -10.66 -16.96 -5.57
N LEU A 226 -9.36 -17.28 -5.62
CA LEU A 226 -8.88 -18.52 -6.25
C LEU A 226 -8.31 -19.49 -5.19
N PRO A 227 -8.51 -20.81 -5.38
CA PRO A 227 -9.41 -21.42 -6.38
C PRO A 227 -10.90 -21.18 -6.05
N PRO A 228 -11.82 -21.22 -7.03
CA PRO A 228 -13.22 -20.78 -6.86
C PRO A 228 -14.05 -21.65 -5.90
N GLU A 229 -13.67 -22.92 -5.73
CA GLU A 229 -14.27 -23.85 -4.77
C GLU A 229 -13.90 -23.58 -3.31
N ARG A 230 -12.92 -22.69 -3.07
CA ARG A 230 -12.47 -22.30 -1.73
C ARG A 230 -13.41 -21.23 -1.15
N PRO A 231 -13.83 -21.34 0.12
CA PRO A 231 -14.46 -20.23 0.82
C PRO A 231 -13.54 -19.00 0.86
N GLU A 232 -14.04 -17.83 0.46
CA GLU A 232 -13.24 -16.61 0.20
C GLU A 232 -12.32 -16.21 1.36
N HIS A 233 -12.69 -16.51 2.60
CA HIS A 233 -11.95 -16.15 3.82
C HIS A 233 -10.84 -17.15 4.21
N LEU A 234 -10.69 -18.31 3.57
CA LEU A 234 -9.73 -19.33 4.00
C LEU A 234 -8.37 -19.22 3.31
N LEU A 235 -7.26 -19.27 4.04
CA LEU A 235 -5.97 -19.59 3.41
C LEU A 235 -5.77 -21.12 3.39
N ILE A 236 -5.35 -21.68 2.24
CA ILE A 236 -5.17 -23.12 2.08
C ILE A 236 -3.69 -23.49 1.89
N PRO A 237 -3.22 -24.63 2.42
CA PRO A 237 -1.90 -25.14 2.07
C PRO A 237 -1.78 -25.34 0.56
N MET A 238 -0.72 -24.84 -0.05
CA MET A 238 -0.51 -24.93 -1.50
C MET A 238 0.96 -25.14 -1.82
N THR A 239 1.26 -26.07 -2.72
CA THR A 239 2.63 -26.32 -3.19
C THR A 239 3.01 -25.31 -4.27
N PRO A 240 4.32 -25.08 -4.51
CA PRO A 240 4.78 -24.25 -5.63
C PRO A 240 4.20 -24.69 -6.99
N GLU A 241 4.03 -25.99 -7.21
CA GLU A 241 3.49 -26.55 -8.44
C GLU A 241 1.99 -26.24 -8.59
N SER A 242 1.20 -26.44 -7.53
CA SER A 242 -0.22 -26.08 -7.54
C SER A 242 -0.43 -24.56 -7.68
N LEU A 243 0.44 -23.75 -7.08
CA LEU A 243 0.41 -22.29 -7.28
C LEU A 243 0.73 -21.93 -8.73
N THR A 244 1.74 -22.55 -9.32
CA THR A 244 2.10 -22.34 -10.74
C THR A 244 0.92 -22.68 -11.65
N GLU A 245 0.30 -23.84 -11.45
CA GLU A 245 -0.89 -24.24 -12.21
C GLU A 245 -2.03 -23.24 -12.03
N LEU A 246 -2.32 -22.83 -10.79
CA LEU A 246 -3.39 -21.87 -10.49
C LEU A 246 -3.16 -20.55 -11.23
N LEU A 247 -1.97 -19.96 -11.13
CA LEU A 247 -1.64 -18.67 -11.72
C LEU A 247 -1.61 -18.71 -13.25
N LEU A 248 -1.19 -19.82 -13.85
CA LEU A 248 -1.07 -19.93 -15.32
C LEU A 248 -2.37 -20.38 -16.01
N THR A 249 -3.28 -21.06 -15.30
CA THR A 249 -4.44 -21.70 -15.95
C THR A 249 -5.78 -21.18 -15.46
N ARG A 250 -5.87 -20.62 -14.24
CA ARG A 250 -7.14 -20.20 -13.62
C ARG A 250 -7.29 -18.70 -13.50
N LEU A 251 -6.19 -17.95 -13.57
CA LEU A 251 -6.26 -16.50 -13.59
C LEU A 251 -6.76 -16.05 -14.97
N THR A 252 -7.94 -15.44 -14.98
CA THR A 252 -8.57 -14.90 -16.18
C THR A 252 -8.47 -13.39 -16.18
N PRO A 253 -8.13 -12.76 -17.31
CA PRO A 253 -8.15 -11.32 -17.40
C PRO A 253 -9.56 -10.73 -17.27
N SER A 254 -9.63 -9.51 -16.74
CA SER A 254 -10.82 -8.68 -16.56
C SER A 254 -10.72 -7.48 -17.49
N PRO A 255 -11.77 -7.04 -18.21
CA PRO A 255 -11.70 -5.75 -18.91
C PRO A 255 -11.54 -4.60 -17.90
N GLY A 256 -10.90 -3.49 -18.28
CA GLY A 256 -10.79 -2.29 -17.43
C GLY A 256 -11.35 -1.05 -18.11
N GLY A 257 -12.11 -0.26 -17.36
CA GLY A 257 -12.77 0.96 -17.87
C GLY A 257 -11.97 2.25 -17.73
N ASP A 258 -11.12 2.37 -16.69
CA ASP A 258 -10.33 3.56 -16.41
C ASP A 258 -8.88 3.22 -15.98
N PHE A 259 -8.16 4.20 -15.41
CA PHE A 259 -6.79 3.99 -14.95
C PHE A 259 -6.71 3.52 -13.49
N VAL A 260 -7.75 3.71 -12.67
CA VAL A 260 -7.76 3.43 -11.22
C VAL A 260 -8.65 2.22 -10.95
N ASP A 261 -8.05 1.07 -10.67
CA ASP A 261 -8.78 -0.20 -10.51
C ASP A 261 -9.28 -0.45 -9.06
N ALA A 262 -10.03 -1.55 -8.89
CA ALA A 262 -10.59 -2.05 -7.63
C ALA A 262 -9.57 -2.61 -6.61
N LEU A 263 -8.34 -2.05 -6.56
CA LEU A 263 -7.30 -2.48 -5.62
C LEU A 263 -7.74 -2.31 -4.16
N ALA A 264 -8.44 -1.22 -3.82
CA ALA A 264 -8.90 -0.98 -2.45
C ALA A 264 -9.88 -2.08 -1.99
N ASP A 265 -10.80 -2.50 -2.86
CA ASP A 265 -11.73 -3.59 -2.60
C ASP A 265 -11.02 -4.94 -2.45
N ALA A 266 -9.95 -5.17 -3.22
CA ALA A 266 -9.10 -6.35 -3.09
C ALA A 266 -8.36 -6.39 -1.74
N LEU A 267 -7.85 -5.26 -1.27
CA LEU A 267 -7.23 -5.13 0.06
C LEU A 267 -8.26 -5.35 1.18
N ALA A 268 -9.45 -4.77 1.04
CA ALA A 268 -10.55 -5.00 1.99
C ALA A 268 -10.96 -6.49 2.04
N ALA A 269 -10.90 -7.19 0.90
CA ALA A 269 -11.13 -8.63 0.85
C ALA A 269 -10.01 -9.44 1.51
N ALA A 270 -8.75 -9.03 1.32
CA ALA A 270 -7.61 -9.64 2.04
C ALA A 270 -7.76 -9.47 3.56
N GLY A 271 -8.39 -8.40 4.04
CA GLY A 271 -8.71 -8.19 5.46
C GLY A 271 -9.74 -9.18 6.01
N ARG A 272 -10.49 -9.87 5.15
CA ARG A 272 -11.46 -10.91 5.57
C ARG A 272 -10.85 -12.31 5.65
N LEU A 273 -9.57 -12.47 5.33
CA LEU A 273 -8.88 -13.76 5.40
C LEU A 273 -8.62 -14.20 6.85
N GLN A 274 -8.64 -15.51 7.08
CA GLN A 274 -8.31 -16.13 8.36
C GLN A 274 -6.79 -16.22 8.58
N TRP A 275 -6.18 -15.05 8.75
CA TRP A 275 -4.78 -14.92 9.15
C TRP A 275 -4.53 -15.64 10.48
N GLY A 276 -3.50 -16.48 10.54
CA GLY A 276 -3.17 -17.26 11.74
C GLY A 276 -2.41 -16.43 12.77
N ASP A 277 -2.76 -16.57 14.04
CA ASP A 277 -2.14 -15.85 15.18
C ASP A 277 -0.64 -16.14 15.33
N GLU A 278 -0.26 -17.41 15.15
CA GLU A 278 1.11 -17.89 15.24
C GLU A 278 1.78 -18.01 13.86
N ARG A 279 1.43 -17.12 12.93
CA ARG A 279 1.96 -17.14 11.55
C ARG A 279 2.47 -15.77 11.13
N ARG A 280 3.50 -15.77 10.29
CA ARG A 280 3.92 -14.57 9.56
C ARG A 280 2.93 -14.30 8.44
N ARG A 281 2.64 -13.05 8.15
CA ARG A 281 1.56 -12.68 7.22
C ARG A 281 2.11 -11.73 6.18
N LEU A 282 2.01 -12.14 4.92
CA LEU A 282 2.48 -11.37 3.78
C LEU A 282 1.33 -11.15 2.80
N LEU A 283 1.18 -9.92 2.34
CA LEU A 283 0.45 -9.60 1.13
C LEU A 283 1.44 -9.28 0.03
N LEU A 284 1.35 -10.01 -1.09
CA LEU A 284 2.09 -9.76 -2.32
C LEU A 284 1.17 -9.10 -3.34
N LEU A 285 1.35 -7.80 -3.56
CA LEU A 285 0.59 -7.03 -4.54
C LEU A 285 1.32 -7.04 -5.89
N ILE A 286 0.64 -7.46 -6.95
CA ILE A 286 1.19 -7.54 -8.31
C ILE A 286 0.25 -6.81 -9.26
N GLY A 287 0.76 -5.85 -10.04
CA GLY A 287 -0.08 -5.14 -10.99
C GLY A 287 0.55 -3.91 -11.62
N ASP A 288 -0.19 -3.25 -12.49
CA ASP A 288 0.26 -2.06 -13.22
C ASP A 288 -0.63 -0.82 -13.01
N SER A 289 -1.82 -1.01 -12.44
CA SER A 289 -2.74 0.08 -12.09
C SER A 289 -2.75 0.40 -10.58
N PRO A 290 -2.95 1.68 -10.22
CA PRO A 290 -3.23 2.09 -8.85
C PRO A 290 -4.69 1.83 -8.47
N GLY A 291 -4.98 1.88 -7.18
CA GLY A 291 -6.33 2.08 -6.66
C GLY A 291 -6.56 3.49 -6.14
N HIS A 292 -7.81 3.75 -5.74
CA HIS A 292 -8.23 5.07 -5.25
C HIS A 292 -7.59 5.42 -3.90
N ALA A 293 -7.03 6.63 -3.81
CA ALA A 293 -6.40 7.17 -2.61
C ALA A 293 -6.79 8.64 -2.41
N THR A 294 -7.44 8.95 -1.29
CA THR A 294 -7.95 10.28 -0.94
C THR A 294 -6.80 11.26 -0.68
N ALA A 295 -5.78 10.81 0.05
CA ALA A 295 -4.61 11.62 0.38
C ALA A 295 -3.66 11.81 -0.82
N HIS A 296 -3.77 10.95 -1.82
CA HIS A 296 -2.91 10.92 -3.00
C HIS A 296 -3.78 10.70 -4.25
N PRO A 297 -4.62 11.68 -4.65
CA PRO A 297 -5.52 11.50 -5.77
C PRO A 297 -4.76 11.28 -7.07
N ALA A 298 -5.36 10.49 -7.96
CA ALA A 298 -4.78 10.28 -9.29
C ALA A 298 -4.69 11.61 -10.07
N PRO A 299 -3.66 11.78 -10.92
CA PRO A 299 -3.59 12.92 -11.83
C PRO A 299 -4.82 13.01 -12.74
N TYR A 300 -5.03 14.18 -13.33
CA TYR A 300 -6.13 14.42 -14.26
C TYR A 300 -6.24 13.33 -15.34
N GLY A 301 -7.46 12.79 -15.50
CA GLY A 301 -7.77 11.69 -16.42
C GLY A 301 -7.43 10.29 -15.90
N GLY A 302 -6.98 10.16 -14.64
CA GLY A 302 -6.69 8.88 -14.02
C GLY A 302 -7.89 8.23 -13.33
N ASP A 303 -8.65 9.01 -12.57
CA ASP A 303 -9.81 8.50 -11.84
C ASP A 303 -11.09 8.97 -12.51
N ALA A 304 -11.88 8.03 -13.02
CA ALA A 304 -13.18 8.33 -13.60
C ALA A 304 -14.30 8.20 -12.55
N LEU A 305 -14.07 7.53 -11.41
CA LEU A 305 -15.13 7.00 -10.55
C LEU A 305 -14.88 7.20 -9.04
N PRO A 306 -15.89 7.69 -8.29
CA PRO A 306 -15.81 7.66 -6.83
C PRO A 306 -15.77 6.21 -6.35
N ARG A 307 -14.70 5.82 -5.66
CA ARG A 307 -14.58 4.51 -4.99
C ARG A 307 -15.00 4.61 -3.52
N ARG A 308 -15.50 3.50 -2.98
CA ARG A 308 -15.94 3.43 -1.56
C ARG A 308 -14.78 3.19 -0.61
N ALA A 309 -13.80 2.42 -1.04
CA ALA A 309 -12.63 2.06 -0.27
C ALA A 309 -11.42 2.89 -0.71
N ASP A 310 -10.50 3.11 0.21
CA ASP A 310 -9.27 3.88 0.04
C ASP A 310 -8.08 2.95 0.25
N VAL A 311 -7.16 2.88 -0.72
CA VAL A 311 -6.06 1.91 -0.69
C VAL A 311 -5.12 2.12 0.50
N ASP A 312 -4.86 3.38 0.88
CA ASP A 312 -3.97 3.70 1.99
C ASP A 312 -4.63 3.30 3.32
N THR A 313 -5.94 3.52 3.44
CA THR A 313 -6.77 3.13 4.58
C THR A 313 -6.87 1.62 4.73
N GLU A 314 -7.20 0.88 3.67
CA GLU A 314 -7.32 -0.58 3.72
C GLU A 314 -5.96 -1.26 3.96
N THR A 315 -4.87 -0.70 3.43
CA THR A 315 -3.53 -1.21 3.72
C THR A 315 -3.13 -0.96 5.18
N ALA A 316 -3.40 0.23 5.71
CA ALA A 316 -3.16 0.53 7.12
C ALA A 316 -4.01 -0.37 8.03
N ARG A 317 -5.24 -0.68 7.63
CA ARG A 317 -6.13 -1.61 8.31
C ARG A 317 -5.57 -3.04 8.32
N LEU A 318 -5.09 -3.54 7.19
CA LEU A 318 -4.43 -4.86 7.10
C LEU A 318 -3.23 -4.97 8.04
N HIS A 319 -2.41 -3.91 8.09
CA HIS A 319 -1.28 -3.84 9.00
C HIS A 319 -1.74 -3.85 10.46
N ARG A 320 -2.67 -2.97 10.84
CA ARG A 320 -3.16 -2.83 12.21
C ARG A 320 -3.92 -4.05 12.71
N ASP A 321 -4.93 -4.48 11.97
CA ASP A 321 -5.91 -5.47 12.44
C ASP A 321 -5.35 -6.90 12.29
N HIS A 322 -4.50 -7.12 11.29
CA HIS A 322 -4.02 -8.46 10.93
C HIS A 322 -2.52 -8.59 10.93
N GLY A 323 -1.75 -7.56 11.26
CA GLY A 323 -0.31 -7.69 11.31
C GLY A 323 0.37 -7.99 9.96
N VAL A 324 -0.26 -7.60 8.86
CA VAL A 324 0.18 -7.97 7.49
C VAL A 324 1.29 -7.05 7.00
N GLU A 325 2.41 -7.64 6.57
CA GLU A 325 3.47 -6.96 5.84
C GLU A 325 3.16 -6.99 4.33
N VAL A 326 3.48 -5.91 3.60
CA VAL A 326 3.15 -5.78 2.17
C VAL A 326 4.43 -5.74 1.34
N LEU A 327 4.51 -6.61 0.34
CA LEU A 327 5.49 -6.58 -0.74
C LEU A 327 4.77 -6.20 -2.03
N THR A 328 5.36 -5.30 -2.82
CA THR A 328 4.76 -4.87 -4.10
C THR A 328 5.65 -5.21 -5.28
N LEU A 329 5.00 -5.62 -6.38
CA LEU A 329 5.57 -5.92 -7.68
C LEU A 329 4.85 -5.07 -8.74
N TYR A 330 5.38 -3.87 -8.95
CA TYR A 330 4.86 -2.99 -9.99
C TYR A 330 5.27 -3.49 -11.38
N HIS A 331 4.32 -3.66 -12.29
CA HIS A 331 4.58 -4.00 -13.68
C HIS A 331 4.61 -2.72 -14.53
N PRO A 332 5.80 -2.20 -14.90
CA PRO A 332 5.88 -1.02 -15.74
C PRO A 332 5.48 -1.37 -17.18
N PRO A 333 5.01 -0.37 -17.97
CA PRO A 333 4.87 -0.56 -19.40
C PRO A 333 6.22 -0.92 -20.05
N PRO A 334 6.21 -1.59 -21.23
CA PRO A 334 7.42 -1.83 -22.00
C PRO A 334 8.21 -0.54 -22.26
N ALA A 335 9.55 -0.60 -22.15
CA ALA A 335 10.40 0.59 -22.29
C ALA A 335 10.26 1.30 -23.65
N ALA A 336 9.96 0.56 -24.71
CA ALA A 336 9.69 1.13 -26.03
C ALA A 336 8.42 2.00 -26.03
N PHE A 337 7.35 1.53 -25.36
CA PHE A 337 6.09 2.26 -25.21
C PHE A 337 6.25 3.46 -24.26
N ALA A 338 7.01 3.32 -23.18
CA ALA A 338 7.26 4.41 -22.24
C ALA A 338 7.87 5.67 -22.91
N LYS A 339 8.65 5.49 -23.98
CA LYS A 339 9.26 6.59 -24.76
C LYS A 339 8.25 7.35 -25.63
N THR A 340 7.10 6.76 -25.94
CA THR A 340 6.08 7.37 -26.80
C THR A 340 4.94 8.01 -25.99
N LEU A 341 5.00 7.95 -24.66
CA LEU A 341 3.96 8.48 -23.79
C LEU A 341 3.90 10.00 -23.83
N LEU A 342 2.68 10.52 -23.90
CA LEU A 342 2.41 11.93 -23.64
C LEU A 342 2.71 12.26 -22.16
N PRO A 343 3.05 13.52 -21.83
CA PRO A 343 3.35 13.92 -20.45
C PRO A 343 2.29 13.53 -19.42
N ALA A 344 1.00 13.64 -19.79
CA ALA A 344 -0.11 13.24 -18.92
C ALA A 344 -0.12 11.73 -18.64
N GLN A 345 0.11 10.90 -19.66
CA GLN A 345 0.18 9.44 -19.50
C GLN A 345 1.42 9.04 -18.67
N ALA A 346 2.56 9.70 -18.88
CA ALA A 346 3.75 9.49 -18.08
C ALA A 346 3.55 9.88 -16.61
N ALA A 347 2.72 10.90 -16.32
CA ALA A 347 2.35 11.27 -14.96
C ALA A 347 1.49 10.20 -14.28
N LEU A 348 0.51 9.62 -15.00
CA LEU A 348 -0.30 8.51 -14.51
C LEU A 348 0.57 7.29 -14.14
N ILE A 349 1.47 6.87 -15.03
CA ILE A 349 2.36 5.73 -14.78
C ILE A 349 3.30 5.97 -13.60
N ARG A 350 3.81 7.20 -13.47
CA ARG A 350 4.62 7.60 -12.31
C ARG A 350 3.80 7.51 -11.01
N HIS A 351 2.56 7.99 -11.04
CA HIS A 351 1.64 7.93 -9.92
C HIS A 351 1.38 6.47 -9.47
N ALA A 352 1.10 5.56 -10.40
CA ALA A 352 0.93 4.14 -10.06
C ALA A 352 2.18 3.55 -9.40
N ARG A 353 3.35 3.79 -9.98
CA ARG A 353 4.63 3.33 -9.43
C ARG A 353 4.87 3.89 -8.01
N GLU A 354 4.59 5.16 -7.80
CA GLU A 354 4.74 5.82 -6.49
C GLU A 354 3.75 5.23 -5.47
N GLN A 355 2.52 4.92 -5.88
CA GLN A 355 1.57 4.23 -5.01
C GLN A 355 2.07 2.85 -4.61
N TYR A 356 2.57 2.02 -5.53
CA TYR A 356 3.11 0.68 -5.19
C TYR A 356 4.30 0.77 -4.23
N ARG A 357 5.16 1.78 -4.39
CA ARG A 357 6.27 2.02 -3.46
C ARG A 357 5.79 2.43 -2.07
N ARG A 358 4.78 3.29 -1.99
CA ARG A 358 4.17 3.71 -0.72
C ARG A 358 3.40 2.57 -0.05
N LEU A 359 2.77 1.70 -0.84
CA LEU A 359 2.02 0.55 -0.32
C LEU A 359 2.91 -0.54 0.24
N ALA A 360 4.16 -0.68 -0.22
CA ALA A 360 5.11 -1.61 0.36
C ALA A 360 5.36 -1.29 1.84
N GLY A 361 5.58 -2.31 2.66
CA GLY A 361 5.92 -2.13 4.07
C GLY A 361 7.21 -1.36 4.29
N ARG A 362 8.13 -1.41 3.31
CA ARG A 362 9.39 -0.63 3.30
C ARG A 362 9.91 -0.49 1.87
N PRO A 363 10.83 0.45 1.60
CA PRO A 363 11.40 0.62 0.26
C PRO A 363 12.05 -0.64 -0.33
N ALA A 364 12.72 -1.45 0.50
CA ALA A 364 13.35 -2.70 0.07
C ALA A 364 12.35 -3.83 -0.31
N LEU A 365 11.05 -3.62 -0.07
CA LEU A 365 9.97 -4.54 -0.47
C LEU A 365 9.13 -3.99 -1.63
N ALA A 366 9.56 -2.90 -2.24
CA ALA A 366 8.94 -2.32 -3.42
C ALA A 366 9.78 -2.62 -4.66
N PHE A 367 9.34 -3.61 -5.44
CA PHE A 367 10.02 -4.05 -6.65
C PHE A 367 9.22 -3.68 -7.88
N THR A 368 9.89 -3.68 -9.02
CA THR A 368 9.25 -3.84 -10.32
C THR A 368 9.37 -5.29 -10.77
N THR A 369 8.49 -5.73 -11.67
CA THR A 369 8.58 -7.08 -12.25
C THR A 369 9.90 -7.33 -13.00
N GLY A 370 10.59 -6.29 -13.48
CA GLY A 370 11.85 -6.40 -14.22
C GLY A 370 13.11 -6.48 -13.35
N ASP A 371 13.04 -6.07 -12.08
CA ASP A 371 14.16 -6.07 -11.12
C ASP A 371 13.89 -6.93 -9.88
N PHE A 372 12.80 -7.70 -9.88
CA PHE A 372 12.44 -8.56 -8.77
C PHE A 372 13.37 -9.77 -8.64
N ASP A 373 14.14 -9.79 -7.55
CA ASP A 373 14.91 -10.96 -7.11
C ASP A 373 14.16 -11.65 -5.94
N PRO A 374 13.61 -12.86 -6.16
CA PRO A 374 12.85 -13.57 -5.13
C PRO A 374 13.70 -14.01 -3.94
N ARG A 375 15.02 -14.23 -4.11
CA ARG A 375 15.93 -14.57 -3.02
C ARG A 375 16.20 -13.36 -2.16
N GLN A 376 16.52 -12.23 -2.78
CA GLN A 376 16.73 -10.98 -2.05
C GLN A 376 15.47 -10.58 -1.26
N ALA A 377 14.29 -10.72 -1.87
CA ALA A 377 13.02 -10.47 -1.19
C ALA A 377 12.80 -11.42 -0.01
N ALA A 378 13.03 -12.73 -0.21
CA ALA A 378 12.94 -13.72 0.86
C ALA A 378 13.92 -13.42 2.00
N ASP A 379 15.19 -13.11 1.70
CA ASP A 379 16.21 -12.78 2.69
C ASP A 379 15.85 -11.52 3.48
N THR A 380 15.28 -10.51 2.82
CA THR A 380 14.79 -9.30 3.48
C THR A 380 13.65 -9.61 4.44
N LEU A 381 12.68 -10.45 4.02
CA LEU A 381 11.56 -10.86 4.85
C LEU A 381 12.03 -11.75 6.01
N LEU A 382 12.80 -12.80 5.76
CA LEU A 382 13.32 -13.74 6.76
C LEU A 382 14.33 -13.08 7.71
N GLY A 383 15.07 -12.08 7.23
CA GLY A 383 16.06 -11.31 7.97
C GLY A 383 15.49 -10.18 8.82
N ARG A 384 14.19 -9.89 8.78
CA ARG A 384 13.57 -8.85 9.63
C ARG A 384 13.86 -9.12 11.10
N ARG A 385 14.48 -8.15 11.78
CA ARG A 385 14.79 -8.16 13.23
C ARG A 385 14.17 -7.01 14.00
N THR A 386 13.42 -6.16 13.31
CA THR A 386 12.83 -4.96 13.90
C THR A 386 11.33 -4.93 13.65
N PRO A 387 10.56 -4.32 14.56
CA PRO A 387 9.19 -3.92 14.30
C PRO A 387 9.03 -3.13 12.99
N LEU A 388 7.85 -3.25 12.38
CA LEU A 388 7.44 -2.48 11.21
C LEU A 388 6.26 -1.60 11.62
N GLY A 389 6.31 -0.32 11.26
CA GLY A 389 5.19 0.60 11.38
C GLY A 389 4.44 0.79 10.07
N ARG A 390 3.28 1.45 10.14
CA ARG A 390 2.53 1.96 9.00
C ARG A 390 1.67 3.13 9.44
N GLY A 391 1.71 4.24 8.70
CA GLY A 391 1.03 5.46 9.13
C GLY A 391 1.70 6.05 10.37
N ALA A 392 0.87 6.65 11.24
CA ALA A 392 1.28 7.04 12.58
C ALA A 392 1.39 5.81 13.50
N CYS A 393 2.57 5.60 14.07
CA CYS A 393 2.81 4.54 15.05
C CYS A 393 3.80 4.99 16.13
N TRP A 394 3.96 4.20 17.17
CA TRP A 394 4.96 4.45 18.21
C TRP A 394 6.39 4.45 17.62
N GLY A 395 7.25 5.36 18.10
CA GLY A 395 8.66 5.42 17.75
C GLY A 395 9.57 4.76 18.80
N TRP A 396 10.82 4.46 18.45
CA TRP A 396 11.84 4.03 19.42
C TRP A 396 12.41 5.23 20.18
N LEU A 397 12.50 5.13 21.50
CA LEU A 397 13.32 6.04 22.29
C LEU A 397 14.80 5.77 22.02
N VAL A 398 15.50 6.75 21.44
CA VAL A 398 16.94 6.68 21.16
C VAL A 398 17.74 7.33 22.30
N GLU A 399 17.25 8.46 22.80
CA GLU A 399 17.85 9.25 23.88
C GLU A 399 16.71 9.83 24.74
N GLY A 400 16.83 9.78 26.06
CA GLY A 400 15.80 10.28 26.98
C GLY A 400 16.29 10.52 28.40
#